data_AF-A0A2I0QYJ7-F1
#
_entry.id   AF-A0A2I0QYJ7-F1
#
_cell.length_a   1.000
_cell.length_b   1.000
_cell.length_c   1.000
_cell.angle_alpha   90.00
_cell.angle_beta   90.00
_cell.angle_gamma   90.00
#
_symmetry.space_group_name_H-M   'P 1'
#
loop_
_entity.id
_entity.type
_entity.pdbx_description
1 polymer ?
#
loop_
_entity_poly.entity_id
_entity_poly.type
_entity_poly.pdbx_seq_one_letter_code
_entity_poly.pdbx_strand_id
1 'polypeptide(L)'
;MGNTGRSFGQHLHFELHKGKWNYDKSNAVDPEKYLGRDLYPQSSSGEYTVQPGDTLSVIAKKVGSSVDELARINNIKNENVIQVGQKIKYDDVEKVYLPVTADSWRIYPTNVAPVKGNEMAFLNPKKFGGLVYEVLDKPQKDVVTINSNDFGKGNIYVAPSTGAEVN
;
A
#
# COMPACT_ATOMS: atom_id res chain seq x y z
N MET A 1 24.36 5.05 4.16
CA MET A 1 23.62 4.18 5.10
C MET A 1 22.15 4.29 4.77
N GLY A 2 21.56 3.26 4.14
CA GLY A 2 20.12 3.17 3.95
C GLY A 2 19.48 2.76 5.27
N ASN A 3 18.57 3.58 5.79
CA ASN A 3 17.94 3.35 7.09
C ASN A 3 16.56 2.73 6.86
N THR A 4 16.50 1.41 6.65
CA THR A 4 15.24 0.67 6.76
C THR A 4 14.94 0.45 8.24
N GLY A 5 13.72 0.80 8.67
CA GLY A 5 13.31 0.97 10.06
C GLY A 5 13.72 -0.14 11.05
N ARG A 6 13.98 0.32 12.29
CA ARG A 6 14.16 -0.40 13.56
C ARG A 6 14.41 -1.92 13.47
N SER A 7 15.66 -2.29 13.18
CA SER A 7 16.19 -3.57 13.61
C SER A 7 17.26 -3.33 14.67
N PHE A 8 16.91 -3.51 15.94
CA PHE A 8 17.88 -3.51 17.04
C PHE A 8 18.34 -4.96 17.27
N GLY A 9 19.65 -5.17 17.31
CA GLY A 9 20.26 -6.52 17.34
C GLY A 9 20.79 -6.95 15.96
N GLN A 10 21.37 -8.15 15.90
CA GLN A 10 21.90 -8.72 14.67
C GLN A 10 20.74 -9.04 13.72
N HIS A 11 20.70 -8.38 12.57
CA HIS A 11 19.69 -8.58 11.52
C HIS A 11 20.38 -8.65 10.16
N LEU A 12 19.75 -9.33 9.21
CA LEU A 12 20.24 -9.41 7.84
C LEU A 12 19.81 -8.16 7.08
N HIS A 13 20.76 -7.48 6.44
CA HIS A 13 20.50 -6.40 5.52
C HIS A 13 20.85 -6.87 4.10
N PHE A 14 19.92 -6.73 3.16
CA PHE A 14 20.16 -7.02 1.75
C PHE A 14 20.40 -5.70 1.01
N GLU A 15 21.49 -5.64 0.25
CA GLU A 15 21.81 -4.50 -0.63
C GLU A 15 21.89 -4.99 -2.06
N LEU A 16 21.27 -4.24 -2.97
CA LEU A 16 21.42 -4.47 -4.41
C LEU A 16 22.54 -3.58 -4.94
N HIS A 17 23.42 -4.12 -5.77
CA HIS A 17 24.55 -3.38 -6.35
C HIS A 17 24.57 -3.54 -7.87
N LYS A 18 24.85 -2.47 -8.61
CA LYS A 18 25.16 -2.54 -10.04
C LYS A 18 26.68 -2.53 -10.23
N GLY A 19 27.28 -3.70 -10.15
CA GLY A 19 28.73 -3.89 -10.18
C GLY A 19 29.25 -4.58 -8.93
N LYS A 20 30.59 -4.62 -8.76
CA LYS A 20 31.20 -5.24 -7.58
C LYS A 20 30.86 -4.44 -6.32
N TRP A 21 30.59 -5.16 -5.24
CA TRP A 21 30.49 -4.57 -3.91
C TRP A 21 31.83 -3.91 -3.52
N ASN A 22 31.78 -2.75 -2.89
CA ASN A 22 32.93 -2.08 -2.29
C ASN A 22 32.54 -1.47 -0.94
N TYR A 23 33.55 -1.19 -0.11
CA TYR A 23 33.35 -0.66 1.25
C TYR A 23 32.58 0.67 1.23
N ASP A 24 32.86 1.51 0.22
CA ASP A 24 32.22 2.81 0.03
C ASP A 24 30.75 2.70 -0.43
N LYS A 25 30.30 1.49 -0.78
CA LYS A 25 28.97 1.18 -1.32
C LYS A 25 28.60 2.07 -2.52
N SER A 26 29.58 2.51 -3.30
CA SER A 26 29.37 3.44 -4.42
C SER A 26 28.51 2.84 -5.54
N ASN A 27 28.41 1.51 -5.57
CA ASN A 27 27.63 0.75 -6.55
C ASN A 27 26.27 0.29 -6.00
N ALA A 28 25.95 0.62 -4.74
CA ALA A 28 24.64 0.32 -4.18
C ALA A 28 23.57 1.06 -4.99
N VAL A 29 22.53 0.34 -5.38
CA VAL A 29 21.42 0.87 -6.15
C VAL A 29 20.14 0.77 -5.35
N ASP A 30 19.22 1.67 -5.65
CA ASP A 30 17.86 1.59 -5.14
C ASP A 30 17.18 0.33 -5.70
N PRO A 31 16.84 -0.66 -4.84
CA PRO A 31 16.23 -1.90 -5.27
C PRO A 31 14.86 -1.68 -5.92
N GLU A 32 14.13 -0.60 -5.61
CA GLU A 32 12.82 -0.31 -6.23
C GLU A 32 12.92 -0.24 -7.76
N LYS A 33 14.05 0.24 -8.29
CA LYS A 33 14.29 0.34 -9.74
C LYS A 33 14.49 -1.02 -10.44
N TYR A 34 14.80 -2.07 -9.69
CA TYR A 34 15.13 -3.41 -10.21
C TYR A 34 14.12 -4.47 -9.82
N LEU A 35 13.26 -4.17 -8.85
CA LEU A 35 12.10 -4.99 -8.53
C LEU A 35 11.03 -4.94 -9.61
N GLY A 36 11.27 -4.25 -10.74
CA GLY A 36 10.33 -4.09 -11.82
C GLY A 36 9.14 -3.26 -11.36
N ARG A 37 9.09 -1.98 -11.74
CA ARG A 37 7.82 -1.25 -11.67
C ARG A 37 6.72 -1.93 -12.49
N ASP A 38 7.10 -2.79 -13.44
CA ASP A 38 6.22 -3.67 -14.21
C ASP A 38 5.68 -4.87 -13.40
N LEU A 39 6.21 -5.14 -12.20
CA LEU A 39 5.63 -6.08 -11.22
C LEU A 39 4.57 -5.43 -10.32
N TYR A 40 4.42 -4.10 -10.39
CA TYR A 40 3.22 -3.42 -9.97
C TYR A 40 2.33 -3.30 -11.21
N PRO A 41 1.23 -4.07 -11.33
CA PRO A 41 0.36 -3.94 -12.49
C PRO A 41 -0.02 -2.46 -12.64
N GLN A 42 0.25 -1.91 -13.82
CA GLN A 42 -0.29 -0.62 -14.22
C GLN A 42 -1.80 -0.71 -14.11
N SER A 43 -2.33 -0.08 -13.07
CA SER A 43 -3.62 0.60 -12.99
C SER A 43 -4.59 0.34 -14.14
N SER A 44 -5.14 -0.88 -14.20
CA SER A 44 -6.18 -1.23 -15.15
C SER A 44 -7.17 -2.18 -14.48
N SER A 45 -8.45 -1.81 -14.50
CA SER A 45 -9.52 -2.73 -14.14
C SER A 45 -9.66 -3.85 -15.17
N GLY A 46 -10.14 -5.02 -14.74
CA GLY A 46 -10.24 -6.18 -15.61
C GLY A 46 -10.92 -7.38 -14.98
N GLU A 47 -10.81 -8.52 -15.69
CA GLU A 47 -11.27 -9.82 -15.22
C GLU A 47 -10.10 -10.82 -15.21
N TYR A 48 -9.99 -11.59 -14.13
CA TYR A 48 -9.06 -12.70 -13.98
C TYR A 48 -9.83 -14.01 -13.92
N THR A 49 -9.47 -14.99 -14.76
CA THR A 49 -10.07 -16.32 -14.72
C THR A 49 -9.27 -17.21 -13.77
N VAL A 50 -9.91 -17.67 -12.69
CA VAL A 50 -9.31 -18.53 -11.66
C VAL A 50 -8.71 -19.79 -12.28
N GLN A 51 -7.43 -20.05 -11.99
CA GLN A 51 -6.71 -21.24 -12.44
C GLN A 51 -6.63 -22.30 -11.32
N PRO A 52 -6.36 -23.58 -11.65
CA PRO A 52 -6.10 -24.59 -10.64
C PRO A 52 -5.00 -24.18 -9.66
N GLY A 53 -5.31 -24.19 -8.37
CA GLY A 53 -4.39 -23.81 -7.29
C GLY A 53 -4.37 -22.33 -6.92
N ASP A 54 -5.16 -21.48 -7.60
CA ASP A 54 -5.32 -20.08 -7.18
C ASP A 54 -6.16 -19.97 -5.90
N THR A 55 -5.81 -19.01 -5.05
CA THR A 55 -6.63 -18.50 -3.95
C THR A 55 -6.91 -17.02 -4.17
N LEU A 56 -7.93 -16.47 -3.51
CA LEU A 56 -8.26 -15.05 -3.65
C LEU A 56 -7.07 -14.15 -3.25
N SER A 57 -6.27 -14.57 -2.27
CA SER A 57 -5.03 -13.90 -1.85
C SER A 57 -3.93 -13.92 -2.92
N VAL A 58 -3.78 -15.02 -3.67
CA VAL A 58 -2.82 -15.10 -4.78
C VAL A 58 -3.27 -14.22 -5.94
N ILE A 59 -4.57 -14.24 -6.25
CA ILE A 59 -5.14 -13.42 -7.31
C ILE A 59 -4.99 -11.93 -6.97
N ALA A 60 -5.35 -11.52 -5.76
CA ALA A 60 -5.19 -10.16 -5.25
C ALA A 60 -3.76 -9.63 -5.49
N LYS A 61 -2.74 -10.42 -5.13
CA LYS A 61 -1.34 -10.08 -5.39
C LYS A 61 -1.01 -9.95 -6.88
N LYS A 62 -1.52 -10.87 -7.72
CA LYS A 62 -1.29 -10.85 -9.18
C LYS A 62 -1.89 -9.61 -9.84
N VAL A 63 -3.08 -9.20 -9.40
CA VAL A 63 -3.83 -8.08 -9.98
C VAL A 63 -3.62 -6.75 -9.24
N GLY A 64 -2.78 -6.73 -8.20
CA GLY A 64 -2.45 -5.51 -7.46
C GLY A 64 -3.54 -4.98 -6.53
N SER A 65 -4.56 -5.79 -6.22
CA SER A 65 -5.71 -5.45 -5.37
C SER A 65 -5.62 -6.14 -3.98
N SER A 66 -6.59 -5.91 -3.10
CA SER A 66 -6.71 -6.61 -1.81
C SER A 66 -7.76 -7.72 -1.86
N VAL A 67 -7.65 -8.69 -0.95
CA VAL A 67 -8.64 -9.78 -0.82
C VAL A 67 -10.03 -9.23 -0.49
N ASP A 68 -10.08 -8.23 0.40
CA ASP A 68 -11.31 -7.55 0.79
C ASP A 68 -11.97 -6.89 -0.42
N GLU A 69 -11.19 -6.18 -1.24
CA GLU A 69 -11.70 -5.51 -2.43
C GLU A 69 -12.19 -6.49 -3.49
N LEU A 70 -11.42 -7.54 -3.79
CA LEU A 70 -11.87 -8.59 -4.70
C LEU A 70 -13.15 -9.25 -4.19
N ALA A 71 -13.25 -9.53 -2.89
CA ALA A 71 -14.45 -10.12 -2.30
C ALA A 71 -15.64 -9.16 -2.41
N ARG A 72 -15.44 -7.87 -2.15
CA ARG A 72 -16.45 -6.81 -2.23
C ARG A 72 -16.99 -6.65 -3.65
N ILE A 73 -16.12 -6.46 -4.64
CA ILE A 73 -16.52 -6.26 -6.05
C ILE A 73 -17.25 -7.49 -6.59
N ASN A 74 -16.82 -8.70 -6.20
CA ASN A 74 -17.38 -9.95 -6.70
C ASN A 74 -18.48 -10.54 -5.81
N ASN A 75 -18.90 -9.84 -4.76
CA ASN A 75 -19.91 -10.30 -3.78
C ASN A 75 -19.58 -11.68 -3.18
N ILE A 76 -18.30 -11.97 -2.95
CA ILE A 76 -17.82 -13.25 -2.39
C ILE A 76 -17.93 -13.18 -0.86
N LYS A 77 -18.82 -13.99 -0.29
CA LYS A 77 -19.02 -14.07 1.17
C LYS A 77 -18.00 -14.95 1.89
N ASN A 78 -17.42 -15.92 1.18
CA ASN A 78 -16.39 -16.80 1.70
C ASN A 78 -15.19 -16.79 0.74
N GLU A 79 -14.16 -16.06 1.11
CA GLU A 79 -12.91 -15.87 0.37
C GLU A 79 -12.16 -17.18 0.03
N ASN A 80 -12.47 -18.27 0.75
CA ASN A 80 -11.89 -19.59 0.52
C ASN A 80 -12.62 -20.42 -0.56
N VAL A 81 -13.73 -19.92 -1.11
CA VAL A 81 -14.61 -20.69 -2.01
C VAL A 81 -14.66 -20.04 -3.39
N ILE A 82 -13.50 -19.95 -4.04
CA ILE A 82 -13.42 -19.62 -5.48
C ILE A 82 -13.25 -20.89 -6.30
N GLN A 83 -13.86 -20.94 -7.48
CA GLN A 83 -13.84 -22.12 -8.36
C GLN A 83 -12.95 -21.90 -9.57
N VAL A 84 -12.24 -22.95 -10.02
CA VAL A 84 -11.50 -22.90 -11.29
C VAL A 84 -12.43 -22.53 -12.43
N GLY A 85 -12.02 -21.59 -13.28
CA GLY A 85 -12.84 -21.04 -14.37
C GLY A 85 -13.77 -19.90 -13.96
N GLN A 86 -13.92 -19.62 -12.66
CA GLN A 86 -14.64 -18.43 -12.20
C GLN A 86 -13.92 -17.17 -12.67
N LYS A 87 -14.69 -16.16 -13.08
CA LYS A 87 -14.17 -14.83 -13.40
C LYS A 87 -14.20 -13.95 -12.15
N ILE A 88 -13.06 -13.38 -11.81
CA ILE A 88 -12.88 -12.44 -10.70
C ILE A 88 -12.62 -11.07 -11.30
N LYS A 89 -13.56 -10.15 -11.09
CA LYS A 89 -13.40 -8.74 -11.44
C LYS A 89 -12.43 -8.07 -10.47
N TYR A 90 -11.59 -7.20 -10.97
CA TYR A 90 -10.74 -6.36 -10.16
C TYR A 90 -10.74 -4.96 -10.75
N ASP A 91 -10.74 -3.96 -9.88
CA ASP A 91 -10.55 -2.58 -10.27
C ASP A 91 -9.14 -2.12 -9.92
N ASP A 92 -8.71 -1.09 -10.63
CA ASP A 92 -7.55 -0.34 -10.22
C ASP A 92 -7.84 0.32 -8.87
N VAL A 93 -7.01 -0.01 -7.89
CA VAL A 93 -7.11 0.55 -6.56
C VAL A 93 -6.11 1.68 -6.45
N GLU A 94 -6.64 2.90 -6.42
CA GLU A 94 -5.83 4.07 -6.12
C GLU A 94 -5.21 3.90 -4.73
N LYS A 95 -3.91 4.11 -4.62
CA LYS A 95 -3.12 3.96 -3.40
C LYS A 95 -2.54 5.28 -2.97
N VAL A 96 -2.54 5.51 -1.67
CA VAL A 96 -1.81 6.59 -1.03
C VAL A 96 -0.55 6.06 -0.37
N TYR A 97 0.57 6.68 -0.69
CA TYR A 97 1.89 6.43 -0.12
C TYR A 97 2.22 7.56 0.84
N LEU A 98 2.43 7.21 2.11
CA LEU A 98 2.87 8.13 3.15
C LEU A 98 4.38 8.07 3.29
N PRO A 99 5.08 9.22 3.28
CA PRO A 99 6.52 9.26 3.13
C PRO A 99 7.24 8.73 4.37
N VAL A 100 8.37 8.07 4.15
CA VAL A 100 9.23 7.51 5.20
C VAL A 100 9.80 8.56 6.16
N THR A 101 9.74 9.84 5.77
CA THR A 101 10.23 10.97 6.55
C THR A 101 9.21 11.48 7.56
N ALA A 102 7.93 11.11 7.45
CA ALA A 102 6.88 11.59 8.33
C ALA A 102 6.85 10.86 9.67
N ASP A 103 7.16 11.57 10.76
CA ASP A 103 7.11 11.05 12.13
C ASP A 103 5.68 10.79 12.64
N SER A 104 4.69 11.49 12.08
CA SER A 104 3.29 11.37 12.47
C SER A 104 2.37 11.78 11.32
N TRP A 105 1.27 11.04 11.12
CA TRP A 105 0.20 11.37 10.19
C TRP A 105 -1.14 11.34 10.90
N ARG A 106 -1.98 12.35 10.70
CA ARG A 106 -3.26 12.45 11.39
C ARG A 106 -4.33 11.65 10.66
N ILE A 107 -5.15 10.92 11.43
CA ILE A 107 -6.38 10.29 10.96
C ILE A 107 -7.56 11.01 11.60
N TYR A 108 -8.57 11.31 10.79
CA TYR A 108 -9.79 11.98 11.18
C TYR A 108 -11.00 11.03 11.02
N PRO A 109 -12.04 11.15 11.86
CA PRO A 109 -13.30 10.45 11.61
C PRO A 109 -13.92 10.88 10.27
N THR A 110 -14.65 9.97 9.61
CA THR A 110 -15.23 10.25 8.28
C THR A 110 -16.43 11.18 8.30
N ASN A 111 -16.99 11.46 9.49
CA ASN A 111 -18.20 12.27 9.70
C ASN A 111 -17.91 13.70 10.17
N VAL A 112 -16.63 14.08 10.34
CA VAL A 112 -16.23 15.43 10.76
C VAL A 112 -15.17 15.99 9.82
N ALA A 113 -15.07 17.32 9.79
CA ALA A 113 -14.05 17.98 8.98
C ALA A 113 -12.63 17.65 9.50
N PRO A 114 -11.66 17.38 8.60
CA PRO A 114 -10.28 17.02 8.96
C PRO A 114 -9.45 18.25 9.33
N VAL A 115 -9.82 18.91 10.43
CA VAL A 115 -9.15 20.08 10.98
C VAL A 115 -8.40 19.75 12.27
N LYS A 116 -7.40 20.55 12.61
CA LYS A 116 -6.63 20.37 13.86
C LYS A 116 -7.58 20.39 15.07
N GLY A 117 -7.49 19.38 15.93
CA GLY A 117 -8.36 19.16 17.08
C GLY A 117 -9.39 18.04 16.88
N ASN A 118 -9.68 17.65 15.63
CA ASN A 118 -10.61 16.56 15.30
C ASN A 118 -9.91 15.23 15.02
N GLU A 119 -8.60 15.12 15.30
CA GLU A 119 -7.86 13.88 15.07
C GLU A 119 -8.39 12.76 15.96
N MET A 120 -8.70 11.61 15.36
CA MET A 120 -9.05 10.38 16.07
C MET A 120 -7.81 9.57 16.44
N ALA A 121 -6.82 9.53 15.55
CA ALA A 121 -5.62 8.72 15.73
C ALA A 121 -4.43 9.28 14.94
N PHE A 122 -3.26 8.70 15.17
CA PHE A 122 -2.02 9.05 14.49
C PHE A 122 -1.33 7.81 13.93
N LEU A 123 -0.98 7.85 12.65
CA LEU A 123 -0.07 6.89 12.03
C LEU A 123 1.37 7.35 12.22
N ASN A 124 2.32 6.42 12.14
CA ASN A 124 3.76 6.74 12.17
C ASN A 124 4.47 6.15 10.95
N PRO A 125 4.39 6.80 9.78
CA PRO A 125 5.02 6.31 8.55
C PRO A 125 6.50 5.98 8.71
N LYS A 126 7.27 6.87 9.33
CA LYS A 126 8.72 6.69 9.53
C LYS A 126 9.08 5.44 10.33
N LYS A 127 8.28 5.05 11.33
CA LYS A 127 8.51 3.83 12.11
C LYS A 127 8.49 2.57 11.23
N PHE A 128 7.74 2.59 10.13
CA PHE A 128 7.53 1.45 9.24
C PHE A 128 8.25 1.58 7.89
N GLY A 129 9.08 2.62 7.70
CA GLY A 129 9.72 2.87 6.42
C GLY A 129 8.74 3.34 5.34
N GLY A 130 7.73 4.12 5.74
CA GLY A 130 6.59 4.51 4.93
C GLY A 130 5.34 3.71 5.30
N LEU A 131 4.19 4.17 4.83
CA LEU A 131 2.93 3.43 4.91
C LEU A 131 2.20 3.55 3.59
N VAL A 132 1.49 2.50 3.20
CA VAL A 132 0.69 2.49 1.97
C VAL A 132 -0.71 2.03 2.32
N TYR A 133 -1.71 2.73 1.80
CA TYR A 133 -3.11 2.40 1.98
C TYR A 133 -3.86 2.50 0.67
N GLU A 134 -4.94 1.73 0.55
CA GLU A 134 -5.93 1.88 -0.52
C GLU A 134 -6.81 3.11 -0.24
N VAL A 135 -7.04 3.90 -1.28
CA VAL A 135 -7.94 5.06 -1.25
C VAL A 135 -9.36 4.57 -1.49
N LEU A 136 -10.18 4.66 -0.45
CA LEU A 136 -11.56 4.20 -0.47
C LEU A 136 -12.55 5.27 -0.95
N ASP A 137 -12.23 6.54 -0.74
CA ASP A 137 -13.06 7.68 -1.13
C ASP A 137 -12.23 8.99 -1.09
N LYS A 138 -12.69 10.03 -1.79
CA LYS A 138 -12.09 11.38 -1.83
C LYS A 138 -13.13 12.43 -1.41
N PRO A 139 -13.44 12.52 -0.10
CA PRO A 139 -14.52 13.38 0.37
C PRO A 139 -14.26 14.87 0.13
N GLN A 140 -12.98 15.28 0.05
CA GLN A 140 -12.56 16.67 -0.13
C GLN A 140 -11.26 16.74 -0.94
N LYS A 141 -10.92 17.93 -1.44
CA LYS A 141 -9.63 18.18 -2.07
C LYS A 141 -8.50 17.84 -1.09
N ASP A 142 -7.51 17.09 -1.57
CA ASP A 142 -6.33 16.66 -0.80
C ASP A 142 -6.69 15.83 0.46
N VAL A 143 -7.89 15.24 0.52
CA VAL A 143 -8.31 14.35 1.61
C VAL A 143 -8.76 13.03 1.01
N VAL A 144 -8.18 11.94 1.50
CA VAL A 144 -8.57 10.58 1.12
C VAL A 144 -9.06 9.81 2.34
N THR A 145 -9.99 8.89 2.10
CA THR A 145 -10.44 7.93 3.10
C THR A 145 -9.65 6.64 2.94
N ILE A 146 -9.11 6.12 4.04
CA ILE A 146 -8.37 4.87 4.09
C ILE A 146 -9.01 3.94 5.12
N ASN A 147 -8.69 2.65 5.08
CA ASN A 147 -8.97 1.72 6.17
C ASN A 147 -7.66 1.26 6.81
N SER A 148 -7.47 1.59 8.09
CA SER A 148 -6.34 1.14 8.89
C SER A 148 -6.76 -0.09 9.71
N ASN A 149 -5.92 -1.12 9.74
CA ASN A 149 -6.17 -2.29 10.61
C ASN A 149 -6.25 -1.91 12.09
N ASP A 150 -5.53 -0.87 12.52
CA ASP A 150 -5.48 -0.45 13.92
C ASP A 150 -6.63 0.49 14.31
N PHE A 151 -7.12 1.30 13.37
CA PHE A 151 -8.02 2.43 13.66
C PHE A 151 -9.33 2.40 12.86
N GLY A 152 -9.50 1.41 11.99
CA GLY A 152 -10.62 1.33 11.07
C GLY A 152 -10.59 2.41 9.99
N LYS A 153 -11.78 2.73 9.47
CA LYS A 153 -11.97 3.70 8.38
C LYS A 153 -11.78 5.13 8.88
N GLY A 154 -10.96 5.91 8.18
CA GLY A 154 -10.71 7.30 8.54
C GLY A 154 -10.14 8.13 7.40
N ASN A 155 -10.28 9.45 7.52
CA ASN A 155 -9.79 10.43 6.56
C ASN A 155 -8.36 10.84 6.89
N ILE A 156 -7.55 11.08 5.87
CA ILE A 156 -6.21 11.61 6.00
C ILE A 156 -5.97 12.72 4.97
N TYR A 157 -5.15 13.70 5.32
CA TYR A 157 -4.76 14.78 4.41
C TYR A 157 -3.54 14.36 3.58
N VAL A 158 -3.55 14.59 2.27
CA VAL A 158 -2.57 14.07 1.29
C VAL A 158 -2.16 15.12 0.26
N ALA A 159 -2.16 16.41 0.64
CA ALA A 159 -1.70 17.45 -0.28
C ALA A 159 -0.24 17.20 -0.70
N PRO A 160 0.16 17.56 -1.94
CA PRO A 160 1.52 17.32 -2.42
C PRO A 160 2.63 17.89 -1.51
N SER A 161 2.34 18.97 -0.77
CA SER A 161 3.26 19.58 0.20
C SER A 161 3.58 18.70 1.41
N THR A 162 2.77 17.68 1.71
CA THR A 162 3.02 16.74 2.81
C THR A 162 3.97 15.62 2.42
N GLY A 163 4.31 15.50 1.13
CA GLY A 163 5.11 14.41 0.58
C GLY A 163 4.35 13.09 0.46
N ALA A 164 3.02 13.09 0.63
CA ALA A 164 2.20 11.96 0.24
C ALA A 164 2.07 11.90 -1.29
N GLU A 165 2.05 10.69 -1.83
CA GLU A 165 1.80 10.42 -3.24
C GLU A 165 0.51 9.61 -3.36
N VAL A 166 -0.34 9.94 -4.33
CA VAL A 166 -1.57 9.21 -4.59
C VAL A 166 -1.53 8.78 -6.06
N ASN A 167 -1.64 7.49 -6.32
CA ASN A 167 -1.58 6.88 -7.65
C ASN A 167 -2.70 5.87 -7.84
#